data_AF-X1NXC4-F1
#
_entry.id   AF-X1NXC4-F1
#
_cell.length_a   1.000
_cell.length_b   1.000
_cell.length_c   1.000
_cell.angle_alpha   90.00
_cell.angle_beta   90.00
_cell.angle_gamma   90.00
#
_symmetry.space_group_name_H-M   'P 1'
#
loop_
_entity.id
_entity.type
_entity.pdbx_description
1 polymer ?
#
loop_
_entity_poly.entity_id
_entity_poly.type
_entity_poly.pdbx_seq_one_letter_code
_entity_poly.pdbx_strand_id
1 'polypeptide(L)'
;MPLSPVWRDRLGKYEISNLDPLDCSRFVPEELHIVSLSIELVERDGMLIIEYTIQGPPGRLVIEPLGDTLGVIRGLGNDRGGAVQVVTVDGQEQLQIWGKRC
;
A
#
# COMPACT_ATOMS: atom_id res chain seq x y z
N MET A 1 -16.56 -8.00 9.09
CA MET A 1 -15.91 -9.16 9.73
C MET A 1 -14.65 -8.66 10.42
N PRO A 2 -14.26 -9.22 11.59
CA PRO A 2 -13.01 -8.84 12.23
C PRO A 2 -11.82 -9.20 11.33
N LEU A 3 -10.79 -8.35 11.33
CA LEU A 3 -9.54 -8.62 10.60
C LEU A 3 -8.91 -9.94 11.10
N SER A 4 -8.45 -10.78 10.17
CA SER A 4 -7.81 -12.06 10.51
C SER A 4 -6.48 -11.82 11.26
N PRO A 5 -6.04 -12.74 12.13
CA PRO A 5 -4.73 -12.66 12.77
C PRO A 5 -3.57 -12.53 11.76
N VAL A 6 -3.65 -13.25 10.64
CA VAL A 6 -2.59 -13.26 9.60
C VAL A 6 -2.34 -11.86 9.02
N TRP A 7 -3.38 -11.07 8.80
CA TRP A 7 -3.24 -9.66 8.39
C TRP A 7 -2.75 -8.75 9.52
N ARG A 8 -3.06 -9.06 10.79
CA ARG A 8 -2.54 -8.29 11.93
C ARG A 8 -1.03 -8.46 12.11
N ASP A 9 -0.52 -9.66 11.83
CA ASP A 9 0.92 -9.96 11.89
C ASP A 9 1.73 -9.20 10.83
N ARG A 10 1.05 -8.59 9.85
CA ARG A 10 1.64 -7.79 8.76
C ARG A 10 1.57 -6.28 8.99
N LEU A 11 0.94 -5.83 10.07
CA LEU A 11 0.86 -4.39 10.34
C LEU A 11 2.27 -3.81 10.56
N GLY A 12 2.47 -2.58 10.08
CA GLY A 12 3.74 -1.89 10.20
C GLY A 12 4.18 -1.20 8.92
N LYS A 13 5.45 -0.78 8.92
CA LYS A 13 6.04 0.03 7.85
C LYS A 13 6.57 -0.86 6.73
N TYR A 14 6.28 -0.48 5.48
CA TYR A 14 6.80 -1.09 4.27
C TYR A 14 7.57 -0.04 3.45
N GLU A 15 8.72 -0.44 2.92
CA GLU A 15 9.48 0.38 1.96
C GLU A 15 9.12 -0.04 0.53
N ILE A 16 8.97 0.93 -0.37
CA ILE A 16 8.61 0.68 -1.76
C ILE A 16 9.87 0.32 -2.55
N SER A 17 9.92 -0.90 -3.08
CA SER A 17 11.12 -1.46 -3.71
C SER A 17 11.08 -1.49 -5.24
N ASN A 18 9.89 -1.36 -5.86
CA ASN A 18 9.67 -1.62 -7.29
C ASN A 18 9.12 -0.43 -8.09
N LEU A 19 9.38 0.80 -7.65
CA LEU A 19 9.11 2.00 -8.47
C LEU A 19 9.83 1.88 -9.82
N ASP A 20 9.18 2.30 -10.91
CA ASP A 20 9.77 2.33 -12.25
C ASP A 20 11.15 3.03 -12.20
N PRO A 21 12.22 2.49 -12.82
CA PRO A 21 13.53 3.12 -12.83
C PRO A 21 13.53 4.55 -13.39
N LEU A 22 12.58 4.86 -14.27
CA LEU A 22 12.36 6.18 -14.88
C LEU A 22 11.28 6.99 -14.18
N ASP A 23 10.74 6.53 -13.04
CA ASP A 23 9.77 7.29 -12.26
C ASP A 23 10.38 8.64 -11.87
N CYS A 24 9.71 9.72 -12.27
CA CYS A 24 10.18 11.09 -12.07
C CYS A 24 10.40 11.43 -10.60
N SER A 25 9.74 10.70 -9.69
CA SER A 25 9.96 10.81 -8.24
C SER A 25 11.37 10.48 -7.78
N ARG A 26 12.13 9.68 -8.53
CA ARG A 26 13.52 9.32 -8.21
C ARG A 26 14.51 10.46 -8.44
N PHE A 27 14.13 11.46 -9.23
CA PHE A 27 15.01 12.54 -9.70
C PHE A 27 14.69 13.91 -9.07
N VAL A 28 13.65 13.97 -8.24
CA VAL A 28 13.35 15.15 -7.44
C VAL A 28 14.13 15.11 -6.12
N PRO A 29 14.63 16.25 -5.61
CA PRO A 29 15.16 16.33 -4.25
C PRO A 29 14.17 15.78 -3.22
N GLU A 30 14.65 15.24 -2.11
CA GLU A 30 13.82 14.62 -1.07
C GLU A 30 12.73 15.59 -0.56
N GLU A 31 13.04 16.89 -0.50
CA GLU A 31 12.08 17.93 -0.10
C GLU A 31 10.94 18.13 -1.11
N LEU A 32 11.10 17.62 -2.33
CA LEU A 32 10.19 17.72 -3.46
C LEU A 32 9.58 16.37 -3.87
N HIS A 33 9.80 15.29 -3.10
CA HIS A 33 9.16 14.00 -3.35
C HIS A 33 7.63 14.11 -3.23
N ILE A 34 6.93 13.96 -4.35
CA ILE A 34 5.46 13.99 -4.41
C ILE A 34 4.86 12.61 -4.08
N VAL A 35 5.68 11.55 -4.09
CA VAL A 35 5.29 10.18 -3.75
C VAL A 35 6.04 9.69 -2.52
N SER A 36 5.32 8.96 -1.67
CA SER A 36 5.91 8.22 -0.56
C SER A 36 6.94 7.21 -1.06
N LEU A 37 8.05 7.10 -0.33
CA LEU A 37 9.00 5.98 -0.44
C LEU A 37 8.62 4.82 0.50
N SER A 38 7.74 5.08 1.46
CA SER A 38 7.25 4.09 2.40
C SER A 38 5.76 4.23 2.64
N ILE A 39 5.11 3.12 2.95
CA ILE A 39 3.72 3.09 3.40
C ILE A 39 3.64 2.47 4.79
N GLU A 40 2.55 2.71 5.50
CA GLU A 40 2.24 2.04 6.76
C GLU A 40 0.93 1.27 6.62
N LEU A 41 0.96 -0.02 6.94
CA LEU A 41 -0.22 -0.86 7.01
C LEU A 41 -0.75 -0.86 8.45
N VAL A 42 -1.96 -0.35 8.65
CA VAL A 42 -2.57 -0.16 9.97
C VAL A 42 -3.97 -0.75 10.05
N GLU A 43 -4.42 -1.09 11.26
CA GLU A 43 -5.82 -1.39 11.57
C GLU A 43 -6.47 -0.15 12.22
N ARG A 44 -7.56 0.37 11.65
CA ARG A 44 -8.40 1.41 12.28
C ARG A 44 -9.86 1.01 12.19
N ASP A 45 -10.57 1.04 13.31
CA ASP A 45 -11.99 0.69 13.39
C ASP A 45 -12.31 -0.70 12.77
N GLY A 46 -11.38 -1.65 12.90
CA GLY A 46 -11.48 -3.00 12.33
C GLY A 46 -11.26 -3.09 10.82
N MET A 47 -10.85 -2.00 10.17
CA MET A 47 -10.50 -1.94 8.75
C MET A 47 -8.98 -1.96 8.57
N LEU A 48 -8.52 -2.67 7.54
CA LEU A 48 -7.13 -2.64 7.10
C LEU A 48 -6.92 -1.42 6.21
N ILE A 49 -5.92 -0.60 6.51
CA ILE A 49 -5.67 0.67 5.82
C ILE A 49 -4.19 0.79 5.47
N ILE A 50 -3.89 1.21 4.24
CA ILE A 50 -2.58 1.74 3.87
C ILE A 50 -2.60 3.25 4.07
N GLU A 51 -1.72 3.74 4.94
CA GLU A 51 -1.42 5.17 5.09
C GLU A 51 -0.12 5.49 4.34
N TYR A 52 -0.12 6.60 3.60
CA TYR A 52 1.05 7.06 2.85
C TYR A 52 1.10 8.58 2.83
N THR A 53 2.31 9.12 2.87
CA THR A 53 2.57 10.56 2.83
C THR A 53 2.72 11.03 1.39
N ILE A 54 1.96 12.04 1.02
CA ILE A 54 2.19 12.85 -0.19
C ILE A 54 2.45 14.28 0.28
N GLN A 55 2.98 15.14 -0.58
CA GLN A 55 2.98 16.58 -0.27
C GLN A 55 1.53 17.07 -0.12
N GLY A 56 1.06 17.19 1.12
CA GLY A 56 -0.34 17.47 1.45
C GLY A 56 -0.89 16.57 2.56
N PRO A 57 -2.22 16.46 2.69
CA PRO A 57 -2.84 15.53 3.63
C PRO A 57 -2.41 14.08 3.32
N PRO A 58 -2.16 13.24 4.34
CA PRO A 58 -1.82 11.84 4.13
C PRO A 58 -2.93 11.13 3.37
N GLY A 59 -2.53 10.33 2.39
CA GLY A 59 -3.42 9.47 1.64
C GLY A 59 -3.78 8.22 2.45
N ARG A 60 -4.98 7.70 2.22
CA ARG A 60 -5.48 6.47 2.86
C ARG A 60 -6.17 5.59 1.82
N LEU A 61 -5.77 4.31 1.78
CA LEU A 61 -6.44 3.28 0.99
C LEU A 61 -7.00 2.22 1.94
N VAL A 62 -8.31 2.01 1.92
CA VAL A 62 -8.93 0.93 2.68
C VAL A 62 -8.77 -0.37 1.89
N ILE A 63 -8.32 -1.43 2.55
CA ILE A 63 -8.25 -2.78 2.01
C ILE A 63 -9.38 -3.61 2.63
N GLU A 64 -10.14 -4.28 1.78
CA GLU A 64 -11.02 -5.37 2.17
C GLU A 64 -10.30 -6.69 1.90
N PRO A 65 -9.88 -7.43 2.93
CA PRO A 65 -9.34 -8.77 2.78
C PRO A 65 -10.38 -9.72 2.16
N LEU A 66 -9.98 -10.44 1.11
CA LEU A 66 -10.75 -11.55 0.53
C LEU A 66 -10.27 -12.92 1.06
N GLY A 67 -9.06 -12.95 1.61
CA GLY A 67 -8.43 -14.09 2.27
C GLY A 67 -7.09 -13.66 2.88
N ASP A 68 -6.27 -14.62 3.29
CA ASP A 68 -5.01 -14.34 4.01
C ASP A 68 -3.90 -13.74 3.13
N THR A 69 -4.05 -13.81 1.80
CA THR A 69 -3.05 -13.38 0.82
C THR A 69 -3.59 -12.43 -0.24
N LEU A 70 -4.88 -12.11 -0.21
CA LEU A 70 -5.52 -11.29 -1.23
C LEU A 70 -6.52 -10.33 -0.59
N GLY A 71 -6.50 -9.08 -1.05
CA GLY A 71 -7.48 -8.05 -0.69
C GLY A 71 -7.78 -7.14 -1.87
N VAL A 72 -8.85 -6.38 -1.77
CA VAL A 72 -9.26 -5.38 -2.75
C VAL A 72 -9.25 -3.99 -2.14
N ILE A 73 -8.82 -3.00 -2.92
CA ILE A 73 -8.77 -1.61 -2.49
C ILE A 73 -10.18 -1.00 -2.61
N ARG A 74 -10.75 -0.65 -1.46
CA ARG A 74 -12.04 0.02 -1.30
C ARG A 74 -11.80 1.52 -1.14
N GLY A 75 -11.37 2.17 -2.22
CA GLY A 75 -11.18 3.63 -2.27
C GLY A 75 -12.26 4.37 -3.07
N LEU A 76 -12.36 5.68 -2.86
CA LEU A 76 -12.96 6.63 -3.81
C LEU A 76 -11.82 7.28 -4.61
N GLY A 77 -11.94 7.38 -5.94
CA GLY A 77 -10.89 7.96 -6.80
C GLY A 77 -10.29 6.95 -7.79
N ASN A 78 -9.10 7.26 -8.32
CA ASN A 78 -8.44 6.50 -9.40
C ASN A 78 -8.00 5.08 -9.00
N ASP A 79 -7.85 4.80 -7.69
CA ASP A 79 -7.39 3.50 -7.18
C ASP A 79 -8.55 2.53 -6.87
N ARG A 80 -9.79 2.92 -7.20
CA ARG A 80 -10.99 2.11 -6.96
C ARG A 80 -10.96 0.87 -7.85
N GLY A 81 -11.00 -0.30 -7.24
CA GLY A 81 -10.90 -1.58 -7.95
C GLY A 81 -9.47 -2.11 -8.10
N GLY A 82 -8.49 -1.45 -7.49
CA GLY A 82 -7.18 -2.03 -7.29
C GLY A 82 -7.21 -3.26 -6.38
N ALA A 83 -6.14 -4.04 -6.38
CA ALA A 83 -5.99 -5.24 -5.58
C ALA A 83 -4.64 -5.25 -4.86
N VAL A 84 -4.61 -5.86 -3.68
CA VAL A 84 -3.41 -6.08 -2.88
C VAL A 84 -3.21 -7.58 -2.78
N GLN A 85 -2.03 -8.06 -3.15
CA GLN A 85 -1.63 -9.44 -3.02
C GLN A 85 -0.40 -9.55 -2.12
N VAL A 86 -0.41 -10.52 -1.22
CA VAL A 86 0.78 -10.95 -0.48
C VAL A 86 1.54 -11.95 -1.35
N VAL A 87 2.80 -11.64 -1.64
CA VAL A 87 3.69 -12.49 -2.46
C VAL A 87 4.99 -12.74 -1.72
N THR A 88 5.69 -13.82 -2.06
CA THR A 88 7.05 -14.07 -1.56
C THR A 88 8.03 -13.94 -2.72
N VAL A 89 9.01 -13.04 -2.58
CA VAL A 89 10.07 -12.81 -3.55
C VAL A 89 11.40 -12.97 -2.82
N ASP A 90 12.26 -13.86 -3.32
CA ASP A 90 13.56 -14.17 -2.71
C ASP A 90 13.48 -14.52 -1.20
N GLY A 91 12.40 -15.21 -0.81
CA GLY A 91 12.16 -15.63 0.57
C GLY A 91 11.68 -14.51 1.49
N GLN A 92 11.42 -13.32 0.98
CA GLN A 92 10.85 -12.19 1.72
C GLN A 92 9.38 -11.98 1.32
N GLU A 93 8.50 -11.81 2.31
CA GLU A 93 7.11 -11.45 2.07
C GLU A 93 7.02 -9.99 1.62
N GLN A 94 6.22 -9.72 0.60
CA GLN A 94 6.00 -8.40 0.04
C GLN A 94 4.51 -8.15 -0.21
N LEU A 95 4.11 -6.89 -0.17
CA LEU A 95 2.79 -6.43 -0.59
C LEU A 95 2.87 -5.94 -2.03
N GLN A 96 2.25 -6.68 -2.94
CA GLN A 96 2.08 -6.23 -4.32
C GLN A 96 0.76 -5.48 -4.45
N ILE A 97 0.84 -4.23 -4.90
CA ILE A 97 -0.33 -3.37 -5.10
C ILE A 97 -0.55 -3.17 -6.60
N TRP A 98 -1.74 -3.50 -7.08
CA TRP A 98 -2.18 -3.26 -8.45
C TRP A 98 -3.30 -2.23 -8.47
N GLY A 99 -3.23 -1.23 -9.35
CA GLY A 99 -4.27 -0.20 -9.40
C GLY A 99 -3.97 1.05 -10.23
N LYS A 100 -2.72 1.28 -10.66
CA LYS A 100 -2.41 2.44 -11.51
C LYS A 100 -2.60 2.13 -13.00
N ARG A 101 -3.55 2.83 -13.62
CA ARG A 101 -3.27 3.46 -14.91
C ARG A 101 -2.64 4.82 -14.59
N CYS A 102 -1.41 5.03 -15.06
CA CYS A 102 -0.87 6.37 -15.21
C CYS A 102 -1.70 7.13 -16.25
#